data_AF-A0A849MIX7-F1
#
_entry.id   AF-A0A849MIX7-F1
#
_cell.length_a   1.000
_cell.length_b   1.000
_cell.length_c   1.000
_cell.angle_alpha   90.00
_cell.angle_beta   90.00
_cell.angle_gamma   90.00
#
_symmetry.space_group_name_H-M   'P 1'
#
loop_
_entity.id
_entity.type
_entity.pdbx_description
1 polymer ?
#
loop_
_entity_poly.entity_id
_entity_poly.type
_entity_poly.pdbx_seq_one_letter_code
_entity_poly.pdbx_strand_id
1 'polypeptide(L)'
;MQNEIIEKMTEMGKSSYNAMQELAAINSKALKELSELQIGLATYSIETGVELTKTLSSTTNYKDAMTAEADFANEYGSKVIEYSRKTADVLTDSRDEVVSWIEKAVDEVSSEAKPVAKKVTKKAAA
;
A
#
# COMPACT_ATOMS: atom_id res chain seq x y z
N MET A 1 40.86 1.73 -12.77
CA MET A 1 39.99 1.59 -13.95
C MET A 1 39.24 0.28 -14.00
N GLN A 2 39.85 -0.91 -14.21
CA GLN A 2 39.07 -2.17 -14.24
C GLN A 2 38.40 -2.51 -12.89
N ASN A 3 39.13 -2.39 -11.76
CA ASN A 3 38.55 -2.63 -10.43
C ASN A 3 37.44 -1.61 -10.08
N GLU A 4 37.63 -0.33 -10.41
CA GLU A 4 36.62 0.72 -10.18
C GLU A 4 35.33 0.49 -11.01
N ILE A 5 35.45 -0.09 -12.21
CA ILE A 5 34.29 -0.44 -13.05
C ILE A 5 33.54 -1.64 -12.45
N ILE A 6 34.28 -2.64 -11.94
CA ILE A 6 33.70 -3.83 -11.29
C ILE A 6 33.02 -3.46 -9.97
N GLU A 7 33.62 -2.59 -9.16
CA GLU A 7 33.04 -2.08 -7.92
C GLU A 7 31.75 -1.30 -8.19
N LYS A 8 31.75 -0.36 -9.14
CA LYS A 8 30.53 0.38 -9.54
C LYS A 8 29.43 -0.53 -10.08
N MET A 9 29.77 -1.54 -10.86
CA MET A 9 28.79 -2.52 -11.36
C MET A 9 28.19 -3.33 -10.21
N THR A 10 29.01 -3.67 -9.21
CA THR A 10 28.55 -4.39 -8.00
C THR A 10 27.65 -3.52 -7.12
N GLU A 11 27.99 -2.24 -6.93
CA GLU A 11 27.17 -1.28 -6.19
C GLU A 11 25.83 -1.01 -6.88
N MET A 12 25.86 -0.77 -8.20
CA MET A 12 24.66 -0.58 -9.01
C MET A 12 23.73 -1.80 -8.97
N GLY A 13 24.31 -3.02 -9.01
CA GLY A 13 23.55 -4.27 -8.85
C GLY A 13 22.89 -4.39 -7.47
N LYS A 14 23.59 -3.99 -6.39
CA LYS A 14 23.04 -3.98 -5.04
C LYS A 14 21.93 -2.93 -4.86
N SER A 15 22.13 -1.71 -5.35
CA SER A 15 21.10 -0.66 -5.31
C SER A 15 19.85 -1.09 -6.08
N SER A 16 20.02 -1.65 -7.29
CA SER A 16 18.90 -2.18 -8.09
C SER A 16 18.13 -3.28 -7.37
N TYR A 17 18.84 -4.20 -6.71
CA TYR A 17 18.22 -5.28 -5.94
C TYR A 17 17.43 -4.75 -4.73
N ASN A 18 17.99 -3.79 -3.99
CA ASN A 18 17.32 -3.16 -2.86
C ASN A 18 16.05 -2.41 -3.32
N ALA A 19 16.13 -1.65 -4.41
CA ALA A 19 14.98 -0.95 -4.97
C ALA A 19 13.85 -1.92 -5.36
N MET A 20 14.18 -3.09 -5.94
CA MET A 20 13.19 -4.13 -6.22
C MET A 20 12.57 -4.73 -4.95
N GLN A 21 13.37 -4.93 -3.89
CA GLN A 21 12.85 -5.42 -2.61
C GLN A 21 11.89 -4.42 -1.96
N GLU A 22 12.22 -3.12 -1.99
CA GLU A 22 11.34 -2.06 -1.48
C GLU A 22 10.00 -2.03 -2.21
N LEU A 23 10.01 -2.08 -3.54
CA LEU A 23 8.79 -2.13 -4.34
C LEU A 23 7.96 -3.39 -4.05
N ALA A 24 8.62 -4.54 -3.90
CA ALA A 24 7.96 -5.79 -3.52
C ALA A 24 7.31 -5.69 -2.12
N ALA A 25 7.96 -5.01 -1.18
CA ALA A 25 7.44 -4.78 0.15
C ALA A 25 6.20 -3.88 0.14
N ILE A 26 6.23 -2.78 -0.62
CA ILE A 26 5.08 -1.86 -0.79
C ILE A 26 3.87 -2.63 -1.33
N ASN A 27 4.05 -3.40 -2.40
CA ASN A 27 2.97 -4.20 -2.99
C ASN A 27 2.44 -5.27 -2.02
N SER A 28 3.33 -5.94 -1.30
CA SER A 28 2.94 -6.98 -0.33
C SER A 28 2.16 -6.40 0.84
N LYS A 29 2.55 -5.21 1.32
CA LYS A 29 1.83 -4.47 2.36
C LYS A 29 0.41 -4.12 1.90
N ALA A 30 0.28 -3.48 0.74
CA ALA A 30 -1.02 -3.09 0.20
C ALA A 30 -1.95 -4.30 0.00
N LEU A 31 -1.43 -5.40 -0.57
CA LEU A 31 -2.21 -6.64 -0.76
C LEU A 31 -2.66 -7.24 0.58
N LYS A 32 -1.80 -7.21 1.60
CA LYS A 32 -2.14 -7.70 2.94
C LYS A 32 -3.27 -6.87 3.55
N GLU A 33 -3.13 -5.55 3.55
CA GLU A 33 -4.15 -4.64 4.12
C GLU A 33 -5.49 -4.74 3.38
N LEU A 34 -5.47 -4.84 2.04
CA LEU A 34 -6.68 -5.08 1.25
C LEU A 34 -7.34 -6.43 1.57
N SER A 35 -6.54 -7.49 1.76
CA SER A 35 -7.05 -8.81 2.13
C SER A 35 -7.67 -8.80 3.52
N GLU A 36 -7.05 -8.12 4.48
CA GLU A 36 -7.59 -7.93 5.83
C GLU A 36 -8.92 -7.17 5.81
N LEU A 37 -9.06 -6.15 4.97
CA LEU A 37 -10.33 -5.45 4.77
C LEU A 37 -11.41 -6.35 4.18
N GLN A 38 -11.09 -7.18 3.18
CA GLN A 38 -12.05 -8.12 2.58
C GLN A 38 -12.51 -9.19 3.57
N ILE A 39 -11.58 -9.78 4.33
CA ILE A 39 -11.90 -10.76 5.37
C ILE A 39 -12.74 -10.09 6.46
N GLY A 40 -12.36 -8.89 6.91
CA GLY A 40 -13.09 -8.16 7.92
C GLY A 40 -14.53 -7.86 7.50
N LEU A 41 -14.76 -7.43 6.25
CA LEU A 41 -16.10 -7.20 5.73
C LEU A 41 -16.90 -8.51 5.66
N ALA A 42 -16.29 -9.60 5.18
CA ALA A 42 -16.96 -10.91 5.11
C ALA A 42 -17.36 -11.43 6.50
N THR A 43 -16.46 -11.33 7.49
CA THR A 43 -16.75 -11.68 8.88
C THR A 43 -17.91 -10.85 9.42
N TYR A 44 -17.87 -9.52 9.22
CA TYR A 44 -18.95 -8.64 9.63
C TYR A 44 -20.29 -9.04 8.99
N SER A 45 -20.32 -9.29 7.67
CA SER A 45 -21.54 -9.74 6.98
C SER A 45 -22.13 -11.03 7.57
N ILE A 46 -21.28 -11.98 7.97
CA ILE A 46 -21.72 -13.21 8.62
C ILE A 46 -22.29 -12.92 10.01
N GLU A 47 -21.57 -12.16 10.83
CA GLU A 47 -21.97 -11.80 12.19
C GLU A 47 -23.31 -11.06 12.19
N THR A 48 -23.44 -10.01 11.38
CA THR A 48 -24.68 -9.22 11.29
C THR A 48 -25.83 -10.04 10.72
N GLY A 49 -25.57 -10.96 9.78
CA GLY A 49 -26.61 -11.86 9.24
C GLY A 49 -27.14 -12.85 10.28
N VAL A 50 -26.26 -13.39 11.12
CA VAL A 50 -26.64 -14.24 12.26
C VAL A 50 -27.45 -13.46 13.28
N GLU A 51 -27.04 -12.23 13.58
CA GLU A 51 -27.74 -11.35 14.52
C GLU A 51 -29.14 -10.97 14.02
N LEU A 52 -29.28 -10.57 12.75
CA LEU A 52 -30.57 -10.29 12.14
C LEU A 52 -31.49 -11.50 12.20
N THR A 53 -30.99 -12.69 11.85
CA THR A 53 -31.77 -13.94 11.92
C THR A 53 -32.26 -14.21 13.34
N LYS A 54 -31.41 -14.01 14.35
CA LYS A 54 -31.76 -14.18 15.76
C LYS A 54 -32.85 -13.18 16.18
N THR A 55 -32.70 -11.92 15.81
CA THR A 55 -33.66 -10.85 16.10
C THR A 55 -35.01 -11.16 15.46
N LEU A 56 -35.04 -11.46 14.16
CA LEU A 56 -36.27 -11.80 13.44
C LEU A 56 -36.95 -13.06 14.01
N SER A 57 -36.18 -14.08 14.42
CA SER A 57 -36.75 -15.29 15.03
C SER A 57 -37.36 -15.07 16.42
N SER A 58 -36.95 -14.01 17.12
CA SER A 58 -37.42 -13.65 18.46
C SER A 58 -38.59 -12.67 18.43
N THR A 59 -38.82 -12.02 17.28
CA THR A 59 -39.86 -11.01 17.11
C THR A 59 -41.20 -11.64 16.75
N THR A 60 -42.27 -11.24 17.44
CA THR A 60 -43.63 -11.78 17.25
C THR A 60 -44.55 -10.87 16.45
N ASN A 61 -44.19 -9.61 16.21
CA ASN A 61 -45.01 -8.67 15.46
C ASN A 61 -44.25 -8.04 14.28
N TYR A 62 -45.01 -7.70 13.24
CA TYR A 62 -44.45 -7.22 11.97
C TYR A 62 -43.74 -5.87 12.06
N LYS A 63 -44.18 -4.97 12.96
CA LYS A 63 -43.58 -3.63 13.10
C LYS A 63 -42.16 -3.71 13.65
N ASP A 64 -41.95 -4.56 14.64
CA ASP A 64 -40.63 -4.78 15.25
C ASP A 64 -39.69 -5.48 14.24
N ALA A 65 -40.22 -6.38 13.41
CA ALA A 65 -39.42 -7.02 12.35
C ALA A 65 -38.96 -6.01 11.29
N MET A 66 -39.86 -5.14 10.84
CA MET A 66 -39.54 -4.08 9.88
C MET A 66 -38.55 -3.05 10.46
N THR A 67 -38.63 -2.78 11.76
CA THR A 67 -37.67 -1.92 12.45
C THR A 67 -36.28 -2.58 12.48
N ALA A 68 -36.21 -3.87 12.82
CA ALA A 68 -34.96 -4.63 12.82
C ALA A 68 -34.31 -4.70 11.43
N GLU A 69 -35.10 -4.88 10.36
CA GLU A 69 -34.59 -4.83 8.99
C GLU A 69 -34.04 -3.44 8.61
N ALA A 70 -34.72 -2.36 9.02
CA ALA A 70 -34.28 -1.00 8.75
C ALA A 70 -32.99 -0.65 9.50
N ASP A 71 -32.89 -1.04 10.77
CA ASP A 71 -31.69 -0.85 11.59
C ASP A 71 -30.51 -1.63 11.01
N PHE A 72 -30.74 -2.90 10.65
CA PHE A 72 -29.75 -3.72 9.94
C PHE A 72 -29.25 -3.05 8.66
N ALA A 73 -30.16 -2.58 7.80
CA ALA A 73 -29.79 -1.97 6.53
C ALA A 73 -28.95 -0.70 6.73
N ASN A 74 -29.30 0.13 7.72
CA ASN A 74 -28.55 1.33 8.04
C ASN A 74 -27.16 1.02 8.61
N GLU A 75 -27.06 0.06 9.53
CA GLU A 75 -25.79 -0.32 10.14
C GLU A 75 -24.87 -0.97 9.12
N TYR A 76 -25.39 -1.96 8.39
CA TYR A 76 -24.64 -2.66 7.34
C TYR A 76 -24.18 -1.70 6.24
N GLY A 77 -25.07 -0.80 5.79
CA GLY A 77 -24.72 0.22 4.81
C GLY A 77 -23.63 1.16 5.29
N SER A 78 -23.71 1.61 6.56
CA SER A 78 -22.67 2.43 7.18
C SER A 78 -21.33 1.69 7.24
N LYS A 79 -21.35 0.39 7.53
CA LYS A 79 -20.15 -0.44 7.59
C LYS A 79 -19.51 -0.62 6.21
N VAL A 80 -20.29 -0.85 5.17
CA VAL A 80 -19.77 -0.94 3.78
C VAL A 80 -19.09 0.37 3.36
N ILE A 81 -19.67 1.52 3.72
CA ILE A 81 -19.05 2.83 3.46
C ILE A 81 -17.74 2.98 4.24
N GLU A 82 -17.69 2.55 5.50
CA GLU A 82 -16.46 2.53 6.31
C GLU A 82 -15.35 1.70 5.64
N TYR A 83 -15.64 0.48 5.21
CA TYR A 83 -14.67 -0.37 4.50
C TYR A 83 -14.24 0.21 3.15
N SER A 84 -15.15 0.89 2.44
CA SER A 84 -14.83 1.59 1.19
C SER A 84 -13.84 2.73 1.43
N ARG A 85 -14.01 3.52 2.51
CA ARG A 85 -13.07 4.58 2.89
C ARG A 85 -11.70 4.00 3.25
N LYS A 86 -11.66 2.97 4.10
CA LYS A 86 -10.39 2.30 4.46
C LYS A 86 -9.67 1.73 3.24
N THR A 87 -10.42 1.20 2.26
CA THR A 87 -9.84 0.73 1.00
C THR A 87 -9.20 1.88 0.22
N ALA A 88 -9.86 3.03 0.16
CA ALA A 88 -9.30 4.23 -0.47
C ALA A 88 -8.03 4.70 0.26
N ASP A 89 -8.03 4.68 1.60
CA ASP A 89 -6.86 5.06 2.40
C ASP A 89 -5.66 4.14 2.09
N VAL A 90 -5.84 2.81 2.05
CA VAL A 90 -4.77 1.86 1.68
C VAL A 90 -4.22 2.13 0.29
N LEU A 91 -5.08 2.46 -0.68
CA LEU A 91 -4.65 2.78 -2.04
C LEU A 91 -3.90 4.11 -2.11
N THR A 92 -4.33 5.12 -1.36
CA THR A 92 -3.64 6.41 -1.27
C THR A 92 -2.28 6.25 -0.60
N ASP A 93 -2.20 5.53 0.52
CA ASP A 93 -0.94 5.26 1.21
C ASP A 93 0.03 4.49 0.31
N SER A 94 -0.45 3.45 -0.38
CA SER A 94 0.36 2.69 -1.33
C SER A 94 0.87 3.56 -2.49
N ARG A 95 0.02 4.45 -3.02
CA ARG A 95 0.43 5.43 -4.05
C ARG A 95 1.54 6.34 -3.53
N ASP A 96 1.40 6.88 -2.33
CA ASP A 96 2.37 7.81 -1.76
C ASP A 96 3.69 7.11 -1.42
N GLU A 97 3.66 5.85 -0.97
CA GLU A 97 4.85 5.01 -0.82
C GLU A 97 5.57 4.78 -2.15
N VAL A 98 4.84 4.51 -3.24
CA VAL A 98 5.42 4.37 -4.59
C VAL A 98 6.03 5.69 -5.07
N VAL A 99 5.36 6.82 -4.86
CA VAL A 99 5.90 8.14 -5.23
C VAL A 99 7.20 8.39 -4.47
N SER A 100 7.23 8.15 -3.17
CA SER A 100 8.45 8.30 -2.35
C SER A 100 9.57 7.37 -2.81
N TRP A 101 9.24 6.13 -3.21
CA TRP A 101 10.21 5.19 -3.78
C TRP A 101 10.81 5.71 -5.09
N ILE A 102 10.00 6.30 -5.98
CA ILE A 102 10.48 6.93 -7.22
C ILE A 102 11.38 8.13 -6.92
N GLU A 103 10.96 9.01 -5.99
CA GLU A 103 11.73 10.20 -5.61
C GLU A 103 13.12 9.81 -5.09
N LYS A 104 13.21 8.77 -4.24
CA LYS A 104 14.50 8.22 -3.78
C LYS A 104 15.36 7.72 -4.93
N ALA A 105 14.78 6.98 -5.88
CA ALA A 105 15.53 6.48 -7.02
C ALA A 105 16.10 7.62 -7.89
N VAL A 106 15.36 8.72 -8.06
CA VAL A 106 15.82 9.91 -8.79
C VAL A 106 16.94 10.63 -8.01
N ASP A 107 16.79 10.78 -6.70
CA ASP A 107 17.80 11.41 -5.85
C ASP A 107 19.12 10.64 -5.85
N GLU A 108 19.09 9.31 -5.77
CA GLU A 108 20.27 8.44 -5.86
C GLU A 108 21.03 8.69 -7.17
N VAL A 109 20.34 8.69 -8.31
CA VAL A 109 20.93 8.95 -9.64
C VAL A 109 21.50 10.38 -9.76
N SER A 110 20.81 11.38 -9.21
CA SER A 110 21.26 12.78 -9.26
C SER A 110 22.48 13.04 -8.38
N SER A 111 22.62 12.33 -7.26
CA SER A 111 23.73 12.46 -6.32
C SER A 111 25.05 11.91 -6.88
N GLU A 112 24.99 10.87 -7.73
CA GLU A 112 26.13 10.28 -8.43
C GLU A 112 26.63 11.13 -9.62
N ALA A 113 25.83 12.09 -10.10
CA ALA A 113 26.15 12.98 -11.21
C ALA A 113 27.01 14.21 -10.83
N LYS A 114 27.61 14.27 -9.63
CA LYS A 114 28.57 15.32 -9.27
C LYS A 114 29.90 15.14 -10.02
N PRO A 115 30.48 16.21 -10.58
CA PRO A 115 31.26 16.14 -11.80
C PRO A 115 32.66 15.54 -11.60
N VAL A 116 32.98 14.55 -12.43
CA VAL A 116 34.35 14.08 -12.74
C VAL A 116 35.17 15.16 -13.50
N ALA A 117 34.66 16.39 -13.61
CA ALA A 117 35.31 17.51 -14.29
C ALA A 117 36.30 18.26 -13.38
N LYS A 118 37.30 17.59 -12.80
CA LYS A 118 38.48 18.28 -12.22
C LYS A 118 39.68 17.34 -12.15
N LYS A 119 40.22 16.88 -13.29
CA LYS A 119 41.60 16.34 -13.34
C LYS A 119 42.26 16.20 -14.73
N VAL A 120 41.84 16.96 -15.76
CA VAL A 120 42.51 16.94 -17.07
C VAL A 120 43.32 18.21 -17.40
N THR A 121 43.24 19.27 -16.59
CA THR A 121 43.89 20.56 -16.92
C THR A 121 45.33 20.77 -16.44
N LYS A 122 46.12 19.72 -16.12
CA LYS A 122 47.49 19.95 -15.61
C LYS A 122 48.66 19.13 -16.19
N LYS A 123 48.54 18.55 -17.38
CA LYS A 123 49.71 17.92 -18.03
C LYS A 123 49.82 18.12 -19.54
N ALA A 124 49.51 19.32 -20.01
CA ALA A 124 49.86 19.80 -21.35
C ALA A 124 50.33 21.26 -21.28
N ALA A 125 51.32 21.52 -20.43
CA ALA A 125 52.14 22.74 -20.42
C ALA A 125 53.31 22.54 -19.44
N ALA A 126 54.36 21.85 -19.90
CA ALA A 126 55.74 21.95 -19.43
C ALA A 126 56.64 21.21 -20.42
#